data_AF-A0A2D9A0Y0-F1
#
_entry.id   AF-A0A2D9A0Y0-F1
#
_cell.length_a   1.000
_cell.length_b   1.000
_cell.length_c   1.000
_cell.angle_alpha   90.00
_cell.angle_beta   90.00
_cell.angle_gamma   90.00
#
_symmetry.space_group_name_H-M   'P 1'
#
loop_
_entity.id
_entity.type
_entity.pdbx_description
1 polymer ?
#
loop_
_entity_poly.entity_id
_entity_poly.type
_entity_poly.pdbx_seq_one_letter_code
_entity_poly.pdbx_strand_id
1 'polypeptide(L)'
;MTLNEFIEDAFNTEHEYLMDALGDITPEELMWRAGPEANPIGWILWHMTRVEDMWFQFFIQRQPEIWESEGWNEKFGLPTRDNGFDHTQEQVANFPAYDLAEMLKYGEAVRAATLNYLKTVTTEQMDVVPREARPEMSVGRIFRQVVGEVYQHQGHIAYLKGLARSGK
;
A
#
# COMPACT_ATOMS: atom_id res chain seq x y z
N MET A 1 -1.88 -2.26 26.04
CA MET A 1 -2.08 -2.03 24.61
C MET A 1 -3.58 -1.95 24.35
N THR A 2 -4.08 -0.79 23.95
CA THR A 2 -5.42 -0.59 23.40
C THR A 2 -5.49 -1.15 21.96
N LEU A 3 -6.68 -1.26 21.37
CA LEU A 3 -6.80 -1.70 19.99
C LEU A 3 -6.11 -0.74 19.00
N ASN A 4 -6.19 0.57 19.24
CA ASN A 4 -5.51 1.55 18.40
C ASN A 4 -3.99 1.44 18.54
N GLU A 5 -3.48 1.25 19.76
CA GLU A 5 -2.05 1.00 19.98
C GLU A 5 -1.59 -0.28 19.26
N PHE A 6 -2.40 -1.34 19.23
CA PHE A 6 -2.09 -2.57 18.50
C PHE A 6 -2.05 -2.36 16.98
N ILE A 7 -3.01 -1.62 16.43
CA ILE A 7 -3.07 -1.34 14.98
C ILE A 7 -1.90 -0.44 14.56
N GLU A 8 -1.60 0.59 15.35
CA GLU A 8 -0.45 1.48 15.12
C GLU A 8 0.87 0.70 15.18
N ASP A 9 1.05 -0.14 16.21
CA ASP A 9 2.24 -0.99 16.36
C ASP A 9 2.41 -1.97 15.18
N ALA A 10 1.30 -2.54 14.67
CA ALA A 10 1.33 -3.42 13.50
C ALA A 10 1.77 -2.67 12.22
N PHE A 11 1.27 -1.47 11.98
CA PHE A 11 1.71 -0.66 10.83
C PHE A 11 3.16 -0.21 10.94
N ASN A 12 3.60 0.19 12.13
CA ASN A 12 4.98 0.61 12.36
C ASN A 12 5.95 -0.56 12.18
N THR A 13 5.61 -1.73 12.75
CA THR A 13 6.40 -2.95 12.61
C THR A 13 6.49 -3.41 11.16
N GLU A 14 5.38 -3.38 10.41
CA GLU A 14 5.39 -3.68 8.98
C GLU A 14 6.32 -2.72 8.21
N HIS A 15 6.25 -1.42 8.53
CA HIS A 15 7.07 -0.41 7.88
C HIS A 15 8.57 -0.66 8.12
N GLU A 16 8.98 -1.08 9.33
CA GLU A 16 10.35 -1.48 9.63
C GLU A 16 10.80 -2.64 8.71
N TYR A 17 9.99 -3.70 8.59
CA TYR A 17 10.31 -4.83 7.70
C TYR A 17 10.31 -4.44 6.22
N LEU A 18 9.47 -3.50 5.82
CA LEU A 18 9.47 -2.96 4.48
C LEU A 18 10.75 -2.16 4.19
N MET A 19 11.19 -1.32 5.13
CA MET A 19 12.44 -0.55 4.98
C MET A 19 13.66 -1.47 4.96
N ASP A 20 13.69 -2.51 5.77
CA ASP A 20 14.74 -3.54 5.71
C ASP A 20 14.76 -4.25 4.34
N ALA A 21 13.58 -4.56 3.79
CA ALA A 21 13.45 -5.17 2.48
C ALA A 21 13.88 -4.21 1.35
N LEU A 22 13.72 -2.90 1.50
CA LEU A 22 14.01 -1.91 0.45
C LEU A 22 15.38 -1.23 0.59
N GLY A 23 16.02 -1.25 1.76
CA GLY A 23 17.14 -0.37 2.09
C GLY A 23 18.38 -0.45 1.18
N ASP A 24 18.60 -1.59 0.51
CA ASP A 24 19.69 -1.79 -0.45
C ASP A 24 19.21 -2.30 -1.82
N ILE A 25 17.92 -2.13 -2.14
CA ILE A 25 17.37 -2.58 -3.43
C ILE A 25 17.88 -1.70 -4.57
N THR A 26 18.29 -2.30 -5.69
CA THR A 26 18.68 -1.54 -6.88
C THR A 26 17.48 -1.21 -7.77
N PRO A 27 17.56 -0.21 -8.65
CA PRO A 27 16.49 0.06 -9.63
C PRO A 27 16.15 -1.16 -10.51
N GLU A 28 17.15 -1.98 -10.85
CA GLU A 28 16.93 -3.21 -11.61
C GLU A 28 16.20 -4.27 -10.80
N GLU A 29 16.53 -4.42 -9.51
CA GLU A 29 15.81 -5.30 -8.59
C GLU A 29 14.38 -4.82 -8.35
N LEU A 30 14.16 -3.50 -8.27
CA LEU A 30 12.83 -2.91 -8.13
C LEU A 30 11.91 -3.27 -9.30
N MET A 31 12.45 -3.39 -10.51
CA MET A 31 11.69 -3.78 -11.71
C MET A 31 11.75 -5.29 -12.01
N TRP A 32 12.46 -6.06 -11.18
CA TRP A 32 12.59 -7.49 -11.37
C TRP A 32 11.28 -8.21 -11.03
N ARG A 33 10.99 -9.29 -11.77
CA ARG A 33 9.86 -10.19 -11.54
C ARG A 33 10.27 -11.65 -11.70
N ALA A 34 9.68 -12.53 -10.89
CA ALA A 34 10.00 -13.95 -10.89
C ALA A 34 9.57 -14.69 -12.19
N GLY A 35 8.62 -14.13 -12.93
CA GLY A 35 8.16 -14.67 -14.20
C GLY A 35 7.13 -13.77 -14.88
N PRO A 36 6.62 -14.16 -16.06
CA PRO A 36 5.68 -13.35 -16.83
C PRO A 36 4.36 -13.02 -16.12
N GLU A 37 3.98 -13.89 -15.19
CA GLU A 37 2.74 -13.77 -14.39
C GLU A 37 2.96 -13.05 -13.05
N ALA A 38 4.21 -12.81 -12.66
CA ALA A 38 4.54 -12.15 -11.40
C ALA A 38 4.58 -10.63 -11.55
N ASN A 39 4.09 -9.93 -10.52
CA ASN A 39 4.22 -8.49 -10.42
C ASN A 39 5.66 -8.10 -10.05
N PRO A 40 6.23 -7.03 -10.63
CA PRO A 40 7.53 -6.53 -10.22
C PRO A 40 7.45 -5.85 -8.84
N ILE A 41 8.58 -5.75 -8.15
CA ILE A 41 8.66 -5.22 -6.78
C ILE A 41 8.10 -3.79 -6.68
N GLY A 42 8.44 -2.92 -7.64
CA GLY A 42 7.95 -1.55 -7.70
C GLY A 42 6.44 -1.45 -7.88
N TRP A 43 5.85 -2.34 -8.69
CA TRP A 43 4.39 -2.40 -8.81
C TRP A 43 3.74 -2.79 -7.48
N ILE A 44 4.31 -3.78 -6.78
CA ILE A 44 3.78 -4.26 -5.49
C ILE A 44 3.84 -3.16 -4.43
N LEU A 45 4.95 -2.44 -4.33
CA LEU A 45 5.13 -1.33 -3.39
C LEU A 45 4.13 -0.19 -3.65
N TRP A 46 3.95 0.18 -4.93
CA TRP A 46 2.95 1.18 -5.30
C TRP A 46 1.54 0.68 -4.99
N HIS A 47 1.20 -0.55 -5.38
CA HIS A 47 -0.12 -1.15 -5.19
C HIS A 47 -0.55 -1.16 -3.73
N MET A 48 0.26 -1.69 -2.82
CA MET A 48 -0.09 -1.75 -1.39
C MET A 48 -0.35 -0.36 -0.80
N THR A 49 0.41 0.65 -1.25
CA THR A 49 0.23 2.05 -0.83
C THR A 49 -1.08 2.63 -1.38
N ARG A 50 -1.38 2.38 -2.66
CA ARG A 50 -2.65 2.81 -3.29
C ARG A 50 -3.87 2.15 -2.64
N VAL A 51 -3.76 0.89 -2.22
CA VAL A 51 -4.84 0.17 -1.51
C VAL A 51 -5.10 0.80 -0.14
N GLU A 52 -4.05 1.11 0.63
CA GLU A 52 -4.18 1.84 1.90
C GLU A 52 -4.87 3.21 1.70
N ASP A 53 -4.37 4.01 0.75
CA ASP A 53 -4.94 5.33 0.42
C ASP A 53 -6.43 5.25 0.03
N MET A 54 -6.77 4.33 -0.87
CA MET A 54 -8.15 4.12 -1.33
C MET A 54 -9.08 3.71 -0.18
N TRP A 55 -8.66 2.80 0.70
CA TRP A 55 -9.50 2.36 1.82
C TRP A 55 -9.72 3.47 2.85
N PHE A 56 -8.69 4.24 3.21
CA PHE A 56 -8.82 5.25 4.26
C PHE A 56 -9.37 6.58 3.76
N GLN A 57 -8.83 7.13 2.67
CA GLN A 57 -9.23 8.46 2.19
C GLN A 57 -10.56 8.38 1.44
N PHE A 58 -10.63 7.53 0.43
CA PHE A 58 -11.83 7.41 -0.36
C PHE A 58 -12.92 6.61 0.36
N PHE A 59 -12.65 5.35 0.73
CA PHE A 59 -13.72 4.46 1.16
C PHE A 59 -14.30 4.88 2.51
N ILE A 60 -13.47 5.00 3.55
CA ILE A 60 -13.89 5.36 4.90
C ILE A 60 -14.28 6.83 4.98
N GLN A 61 -13.37 7.74 4.64
CA GLN A 61 -13.55 9.16 4.91
C GLN A 61 -14.28 9.93 3.79
N ARG A 62 -14.59 9.28 2.66
CA ARG A 62 -15.39 9.84 1.55
C ARG A 62 -14.80 11.12 0.93
N GLN A 63 -13.48 11.17 0.84
CA GLN A 63 -12.73 12.29 0.28
C GLN A 63 -11.77 11.82 -0.82
N PRO A 64 -11.22 12.74 -1.63
CA PRO A 64 -10.22 12.38 -2.64
C PRO A 64 -9.04 11.66 -1.98
N GLU A 65 -8.50 10.68 -2.69
CA GLU A 65 -7.29 9.97 -2.29
C GLU A 65 -6.12 10.94 -2.26
N ILE A 66 -5.15 10.73 -1.38
CA ILE A 66 -3.91 11.54 -1.35
C ILE A 66 -3.25 11.54 -2.73
N TRP A 67 -3.33 10.40 -3.40
CA TRP A 67 -2.94 10.23 -4.79
C TRP A 67 -3.40 11.34 -5.73
N GLU A 68 -4.66 11.77 -5.61
CA GLU A 68 -5.26 12.82 -6.43
C GLU A 68 -5.10 14.20 -5.79
N SER A 69 -5.34 14.32 -4.48
CA SER A 69 -5.38 15.61 -3.79
C SER A 69 -4.01 16.28 -3.66
N GLU A 70 -2.93 15.50 -3.67
CA GLU A 70 -1.55 16.00 -3.60
C GLU A 70 -0.80 15.89 -4.95
N GLY A 71 -1.50 15.52 -6.03
CA GLY A 71 -0.93 15.50 -7.39
C GLY A 71 0.05 14.36 -7.69
N TRP A 72 0.03 13.29 -6.88
CA TRP A 72 0.86 12.11 -7.13
C TRP A 72 0.47 11.39 -8.43
N ASN A 73 -0.80 11.40 -8.80
CA ASN A 73 -1.30 10.90 -10.08
C ASN A 73 -0.58 11.56 -11.28
N GLU A 74 -0.38 12.88 -11.23
CA GLU A 74 0.31 13.63 -12.28
C GLU A 74 1.80 13.32 -12.28
N LYS A 75 2.41 13.27 -11.09
CA LYS A 75 3.82 12.96 -10.91
C LYS A 75 4.20 11.57 -11.42
N PHE A 76 3.33 10.59 -11.18
CA PHE A 76 3.52 9.22 -11.63
C PHE A 76 2.97 8.99 -13.05
N GLY A 77 2.12 9.90 -13.56
CA GLY A 77 1.52 9.78 -14.89
C GLY A 77 0.50 8.63 -15.01
N LEU A 78 -0.16 8.25 -13.91
CA LEU A 78 -1.20 7.22 -13.90
C LEU A 78 -2.58 7.83 -13.52
N PRO A 79 -3.69 7.18 -13.88
CA PRO A 79 -5.04 7.70 -13.60
C PRO A 79 -5.33 7.92 -12.11
N THR A 80 -6.26 8.83 -11.80
CA THR A 80 -6.62 9.19 -10.41
C THR A 80 -7.23 8.06 -9.60
N ARG A 81 -7.86 7.09 -10.26
CA ARG A 81 -8.49 5.91 -9.61
C ARG A 81 -7.71 4.62 -9.81
N ASP A 82 -6.53 4.71 -10.39
CA ASP A 82 -5.69 3.53 -10.59
C ASP A 82 -5.04 3.12 -9.28
N ASN A 83 -5.21 1.85 -8.91
CA ASN A 83 -4.52 1.20 -7.82
C ASN A 83 -3.97 -0.16 -8.21
N GLY A 84 -3.99 -0.54 -9.49
CA GLY A 84 -3.53 -1.85 -9.95
C GLY A 84 -4.58 -2.96 -9.94
N PHE A 85 -5.75 -2.76 -9.34
CA PHE A 85 -6.85 -3.72 -9.44
C PHE A 85 -7.27 -3.87 -10.91
N ASP A 86 -7.52 -5.11 -11.33
CA ASP A 86 -7.80 -5.50 -12.72
C ASP A 86 -6.70 -5.14 -13.74
N HIS A 87 -5.46 -4.83 -13.31
CA HIS A 87 -4.35 -4.72 -14.24
C HIS A 87 -4.10 -6.06 -14.95
N THR A 88 -4.07 -6.00 -16.27
CA THR A 88 -3.62 -7.10 -17.12
C THR A 88 -2.11 -7.31 -16.98
N GLN A 89 -1.62 -8.50 -17.35
CA GLN A 89 -0.18 -8.77 -17.38
C GLN A 89 0.60 -7.80 -18.28
N GLU A 90 -0.04 -7.27 -19.33
CA GLU A 90 0.58 -6.26 -20.20
C GLU A 90 0.71 -4.91 -19.47
N GLN A 91 -0.31 -4.48 -18.73
CA GLN A 91 -0.24 -3.26 -17.92
C GLN A 91 0.81 -3.39 -16.82
N VAL A 92 0.89 -4.55 -16.14
CA VAL A 92 1.92 -4.84 -15.14
C VAL A 92 3.32 -4.84 -15.77
N ALA A 93 3.49 -5.47 -16.95
CA ALA A 93 4.76 -5.53 -17.65
C ALA A 93 5.24 -4.16 -18.14
N ASN A 94 4.31 -3.25 -18.43
CA ASN A 94 4.59 -1.87 -18.85
C ASN A 94 4.57 -0.87 -17.69
N PHE A 95 4.50 -1.33 -16.44
CA PHE A 95 4.52 -0.43 -15.28
C PHE A 95 5.84 0.36 -15.24
N PRO A 96 5.82 1.70 -15.14
CA PRO A 96 7.04 2.49 -15.22
C PRO A 96 8.01 2.23 -14.06
N ALA A 97 9.30 2.38 -14.34
CA ALA A 97 10.35 2.36 -13.33
C ALA A 97 10.40 3.70 -12.59
N TYR A 98 9.72 3.78 -11.45
CA TYR A 98 9.72 4.97 -10.60
C TYR A 98 10.94 5.00 -9.68
N ASP A 99 11.32 6.22 -9.28
CA ASP A 99 12.31 6.42 -8.23
C ASP A 99 11.78 5.93 -6.88
N LEU A 100 12.56 5.09 -6.19
CA LEU A 100 12.16 4.51 -4.91
C LEU A 100 11.87 5.58 -3.86
N ALA A 101 12.69 6.64 -3.77
CA ALA A 101 12.49 7.68 -2.78
C ALA A 101 11.18 8.44 -3.02
N GLU A 102 10.77 8.62 -4.28
CA GLU A 102 9.46 9.20 -4.60
C GLU A 102 8.28 8.29 -4.24
N MET A 103 8.42 6.98 -4.44
CA MET A 103 7.41 6.01 -3.99
C MET A 103 7.29 6.00 -2.46
N LEU A 104 8.41 6.07 -1.75
CA LEU A 104 8.44 6.09 -0.29
C LEU A 104 7.81 7.38 0.28
N LYS A 105 8.10 8.55 -0.32
CA LYS A 105 7.45 9.82 0.09
C LYS A 105 5.93 9.76 -0.02
N TYR A 106 5.41 9.15 -1.10
CA TYR A 106 3.96 8.94 -1.22
C TYR A 106 3.45 7.99 -0.14
N GLY A 107 4.15 6.87 0.09
CA GLY A 107 3.82 5.92 1.17
C GLY A 107 3.80 6.55 2.56
N GLU A 108 4.77 7.41 2.87
CA GLU A 108 4.84 8.16 4.12
C GLU A 108 3.64 9.10 4.28
N ALA A 109 3.23 9.82 3.23
CA ALA A 109 2.08 10.70 3.26
C ALA A 109 0.78 9.92 3.54
N VAL A 110 0.58 8.78 2.85
CA VAL A 110 -0.55 7.89 3.05
C VAL A 110 -0.58 7.33 4.48
N ARG A 111 0.53 6.75 4.94
CA ARG A 111 0.64 6.15 6.27
C ARG A 111 0.41 7.17 7.38
N ALA A 112 0.97 8.37 7.25
CA ALA A 112 0.75 9.45 8.21
C ALA A 112 -0.74 9.82 8.30
N ALA A 113 -1.44 9.91 7.17
CA ALA A 113 -2.86 10.19 7.15
C ALA A 113 -3.70 9.06 7.74
N THR A 114 -3.35 7.80 7.47
CA THR A 114 -3.99 6.62 8.07
C THR A 114 -3.85 6.63 9.60
N LEU A 115 -2.64 6.84 10.12
CA LEU A 115 -2.39 6.88 11.57
C LEU A 115 -3.04 8.09 12.24
N ASN A 116 -3.12 9.23 11.55
CA ASN A 116 -3.88 10.38 12.05
C ASN A 116 -5.38 10.09 12.12
N TYR A 117 -5.94 9.39 11.14
CA TYR A 117 -7.32 8.92 11.20
C TYR A 117 -7.54 7.97 12.38
N LEU A 118 -6.66 6.97 12.57
CA LEU A 118 -6.74 6.00 13.68
C LEU A 118 -6.84 6.68 15.06
N LYS A 119 -6.12 7.78 15.29
CA LYS A 119 -6.18 8.55 16.55
C LYS A 119 -7.56 9.11 16.87
N THR A 120 -8.41 9.27 15.86
CA THR A 120 -9.79 9.78 16.02
C THR A 120 -10.82 8.66 16.23
N VAL A 121 -10.44 7.40 16.02
CA VAL A 121 -11.34 6.25 16.04
C VAL A 121 -11.50 5.73 17.47
N THR A 122 -12.73 5.78 17.96
CA THR A 122 -13.18 5.18 19.22
C THR A 122 -13.49 3.68 19.04
N THR A 123 -13.59 2.95 20.15
CA THR A 123 -13.95 1.52 20.14
C THR A 123 -15.27 1.29 19.40
N GLU A 124 -16.28 2.12 19.62
CA GLU A 124 -17.60 1.99 18.99
C GLU A 124 -17.56 2.27 17.49
N GLN A 125 -16.67 3.16 17.04
CA GLN A 125 -16.50 3.46 15.63
C GLN A 125 -15.89 2.29 14.84
N MET A 126 -15.22 1.35 15.49
CA MET A 126 -14.68 0.15 14.82
C MET A 126 -15.77 -0.71 14.16
N ASP A 127 -17.00 -0.68 14.70
CA ASP A 127 -18.15 -1.43 14.17
C ASP A 127 -18.95 -0.66 13.11
N VAL A 128 -18.66 0.63 12.90
CA VAL A 128 -19.36 1.46 11.90
C VAL A 128 -18.99 0.98 10.50
N VAL A 129 -20.00 0.85 9.64
CA VAL A 129 -19.84 0.55 8.22
C VAL A 129 -19.87 1.85 7.42
N PRO A 130 -18.77 2.27 6.78
CA PRO A 130 -18.71 3.57 6.10
C PRO A 130 -19.60 3.67 4.87
N ARG A 131 -19.85 2.54 4.17
CA ARG A 131 -20.61 2.48 2.92
C ARG A 131 -21.49 1.24 2.86
N GLU A 132 -22.79 1.44 2.68
CA GLU A 132 -23.79 0.37 2.58
C GLU A 132 -23.53 -0.62 1.44
N ALA A 133 -22.81 -0.19 0.39
CA ALA A 133 -22.44 -1.04 -0.75
C ALA A 133 -21.45 -2.16 -0.41
N ARG A 134 -20.77 -2.09 0.75
CA ARG A 134 -19.95 -3.18 1.32
C ARG A 134 -20.32 -3.36 2.80
N PRO A 135 -21.49 -3.94 3.09
CA PRO A 135 -22.02 -4.03 4.45
C PRO A 135 -21.10 -4.82 5.40
N GLU A 136 -20.22 -5.65 4.84
CA GLU A 136 -19.24 -6.43 5.57
C GLU A 136 -18.01 -5.63 6.02
N MET A 137 -17.75 -4.46 5.44
CA MET A 137 -16.52 -3.69 5.66
C MET A 137 -16.72 -2.59 6.71
N SER A 138 -16.75 -2.96 7.98
CA SER A 138 -16.66 -1.99 9.09
C SER A 138 -15.27 -1.34 9.16
N VAL A 139 -15.14 -0.21 9.85
CA VAL A 139 -13.85 0.50 10.04
C VAL A 139 -12.77 -0.45 10.60
N GLY A 140 -13.09 -1.20 11.65
CA GLY A 140 -12.15 -2.18 12.25
C GLY A 140 -11.80 -3.31 11.28
N ARG A 141 -12.76 -3.77 10.46
CA ARG A 141 -12.47 -4.74 9.40
C ARG A 141 -11.58 -4.15 8.32
N ILE A 142 -11.72 -2.88 7.96
CA ILE A 142 -10.86 -2.24 6.96
C ILE A 142 -9.44 -2.08 7.52
N PHE A 143 -9.25 -1.64 8.78
CA PHE A 143 -7.92 -1.64 9.40
C PHE A 143 -7.27 -3.02 9.36
N ARG A 144 -7.99 -4.06 9.78
CA ARG A 144 -7.51 -5.45 9.71
C ARG A 144 -7.22 -5.91 8.28
N GLN A 145 -8.00 -5.46 7.28
CA GLN A 145 -7.72 -5.75 5.87
C GLN A 145 -6.41 -5.13 5.43
N VAL A 146 -6.23 -3.84 5.67
CA VAL A 146 -5.05 -3.12 5.21
C VAL A 146 -3.80 -3.61 5.92
N VAL A 147 -3.86 -3.90 7.23
CA VAL A 147 -2.74 -4.56 7.94
C VAL A 147 -2.35 -5.88 7.24
N GLY A 148 -3.32 -6.73 6.91
CA GLY A 148 -3.05 -7.97 6.18
C GLY A 148 -2.45 -7.74 4.79
N GLU A 149 -2.97 -6.76 4.06
CA GLU A 149 -2.51 -6.36 2.73
C GLU A 149 -1.03 -5.96 2.75
N VAL A 150 -0.65 -5.05 3.66
CA VAL A 150 0.71 -4.51 3.71
C VAL A 150 1.73 -5.57 4.11
N TYR A 151 1.43 -6.41 5.10
CA TYR A 151 2.31 -7.52 5.48
C TYR A 151 2.45 -8.57 4.36
N GLN A 152 1.36 -8.89 3.66
CA GLN A 152 1.40 -9.85 2.57
C GLN A 152 2.31 -9.34 1.44
N HIS A 153 2.15 -8.08 1.04
CA HIS A 153 2.95 -7.48 -0.02
C HIS A 153 4.40 -7.19 0.39
N GLN A 154 4.64 -6.79 1.64
CA GLN A 154 5.98 -6.71 2.20
C GLN A 154 6.71 -8.06 2.12
N GLY A 155 6.03 -9.15 2.47
CA GLY A 155 6.58 -10.50 2.32
C GLY A 155 6.90 -10.86 0.86
N HIS A 156 6.03 -10.48 -0.09
CA HIS A 156 6.31 -10.65 -1.52
C HIS A 156 7.55 -9.87 -1.97
N ILE A 157 7.71 -8.61 -1.54
CA ILE A 157 8.86 -7.76 -1.84
C ILE A 157 10.15 -8.43 -1.35
N ALA A 158 10.18 -8.84 -0.07
CA ALA A 158 11.34 -9.49 0.51
C ALA A 158 11.70 -10.80 -0.20
N TYR A 159 10.69 -11.61 -0.54
CA TYR A 159 10.87 -12.87 -1.26
C TYR A 159 11.41 -12.67 -2.68
N LEU A 160 10.81 -11.75 -3.44
CA LEU A 160 11.23 -11.44 -4.81
C LEU A 160 12.66 -10.88 -4.84
N LYS A 161 13.03 -10.00 -3.90
CA LYS A 161 14.40 -9.51 -3.77
C LYS A 161 15.40 -10.65 -3.52
N GLY A 162 15.04 -11.60 -2.65
CA GLY A 162 15.85 -12.80 -2.41
C GLY A 162 16.04 -13.63 -3.67
N LEU A 163 14.97 -13.83 -4.46
CA LEU A 163 15.04 -14.55 -5.73
C LEU A 163 15.86 -13.81 -6.81
N ALA A 164 15.73 -12.48 -6.90
CA ALA A 164 16.50 -11.67 -7.84
C ALA A 164 18.01 -11.78 -7.60
N ARG A 165 18.41 -11.99 -6.35
CA ARG A 165 19.82 -12.12 -5.93
C ARG A 165 20.34 -13.55 -5.97
N SER A 166 19.49 -14.55 -5.77
CA SER A 166 19.90 -15.97 -5.81
C SER A 166 20.20 -16.48 -7.21
N GLY A 167 19.81 -15.74 -8.25
CA GLY A 167 20.17 -15.99 -9.65
C GLY A 167 21.47 -15.36 -10.13
N LYS A 168 22.23 -14.68 -9.25
CA LYS A 168 23.60 -14.17 -9.50
C LYS A 168 24.62 -15.19 -9.02
#